data_AF-A0A952JHC3-F1
#
_entry.id   AF-A0A952JHC3-F1
#
_cell.length_a   1.000
_cell.length_b   1.000
_cell.length_c   1.000
_cell.angle_alpha   90.00
_cell.angle_beta   90.00
_cell.angle_gamma   90.00
#
_symmetry.space_group_name_H-M   'P 1'
#
loop_
_entity.id
_entity.type
_entity.pdbx_description
1 polymer ?
#
loop_
_entity_poly.entity_id
_entity_poly.type
_entity_poly.pdbx_seq_one_letter_code
_entity_poly.pdbx_strand_id
1 'polypeptide(L)'
;MTLPEKVDAVNQVFAELDSRIATFQSHTGLHCQFGCGKCCFKPDIEASVLEFLPFALYLHQQKFATQWLEQLVKKNDPNCLILNPTQAGVGLCSQYKHRGLICRLFGYSARTNKYGRKELVTCAIIKSEQTAAYEAAATQIDAGLDIPVMNQVYMQLHAIDFELAQKFYPINQAIRHAIETVLQYYAYRD
;
A
#
# COMPACT_ATOMS: atom_id res chain seq x y z
N MET A 1 -3.51 -17.68 -13.66
CA MET A 1 -3.74 -16.29 -14.08
C MET A 1 -2.54 -15.79 -14.88
N THR A 2 -2.78 -15.13 -16.01
CA THR A 2 -1.77 -14.36 -16.75
C THR A 2 -1.32 -13.14 -15.94
N LEU A 3 -0.22 -12.47 -16.34
CA LEU A 3 0.24 -11.27 -15.62
C LEU A 3 -0.81 -10.14 -15.64
N PRO A 4 -1.46 -9.81 -16.77
CA PRO A 4 -2.55 -8.84 -16.79
C PRO A 4 -3.71 -9.23 -15.87
N GLU A 5 -4.15 -10.49 -15.89
CA GLU A 5 -5.22 -10.97 -15.00
C GLU A 5 -4.86 -10.80 -13.51
N LYS A 6 -3.60 -11.07 -13.13
CA LYS A 6 -3.11 -10.82 -11.76
C LYS A 6 -3.18 -9.34 -11.41
N VAL A 7 -2.75 -8.47 -12.32
CA VAL A 7 -2.80 -7.01 -12.12
C VAL A 7 -4.24 -6.53 -11.93
N ASP A 8 -5.17 -7.02 -12.74
CA ASP A 8 -6.59 -6.67 -12.63
C ASP A 8 -7.17 -7.13 -11.29
N ALA A 9 -6.85 -8.34 -10.84
CA ALA A 9 -7.27 -8.85 -9.54
C ALA A 9 -6.69 -8.03 -8.37
N VAL A 10 -5.41 -7.63 -8.44
CA VAL A 10 -4.80 -6.76 -7.43
C VAL A 10 -5.48 -5.38 -7.41
N ASN A 11 -5.77 -4.81 -8.58
CA ASN A 11 -6.49 -3.54 -8.69
C ASN A 11 -7.90 -3.63 -8.10
N GLN A 12 -8.59 -4.77 -8.27
CA GLN A 12 -9.90 -5.00 -7.67
C GLN A 12 -9.83 -5.00 -6.13
N VAL A 13 -8.85 -5.72 -5.55
CA VAL A 13 -8.61 -5.70 -4.10
C VAL A 13 -8.32 -4.27 -3.61
N PHE A 14 -7.52 -3.51 -4.35
CA PHE A 14 -7.21 -2.12 -3.98
C PHE A 14 -8.42 -1.20 -4.07
N ALA A 15 -9.27 -1.35 -5.08
CA ALA A 15 -10.48 -0.56 -5.24
C ALA A 15 -11.49 -0.85 -4.12
N GLU A 16 -11.68 -2.12 -3.77
CA GLU A 16 -12.54 -2.52 -2.64
C GLU A 16 -11.99 -1.97 -1.32
N LEU A 17 -10.68 -2.09 -1.09
CA LEU A 17 -10.03 -1.55 0.10
C LEU A 17 -10.21 -0.04 0.20
N ASP A 18 -9.93 0.70 -0.88
CA ASP A 18 -10.06 2.16 -0.90
C ASP A 18 -11.52 2.58 -0.58
N SER A 19 -12.51 1.84 -1.09
CA SER A 19 -13.93 2.07 -0.78
C SER A 19 -14.24 1.83 0.71
N ARG A 20 -13.76 0.73 1.29
CA ARG A 20 -13.95 0.43 2.71
C ARG A 20 -13.26 1.46 3.62
N ILE A 21 -12.07 1.92 3.24
CA ILE A 21 -11.37 2.99 3.95
C ILE A 21 -12.17 4.29 3.90
N ALA A 22 -12.71 4.67 2.74
CA ALA A 22 -13.52 5.88 2.60
C ALA A 22 -14.78 5.83 3.50
N THR A 23 -15.44 4.67 3.57
CA THR A 23 -16.57 4.44 4.48
C THR A 23 -16.13 4.58 5.94
N PHE A 24 -15.04 3.93 6.34
CA PHE A 24 -14.50 4.02 7.71
C PHE A 24 -14.14 5.46 8.10
N GLN A 25 -13.48 6.20 7.22
CA GLN A 25 -13.15 7.62 7.44
C GLN A 25 -14.41 8.47 7.61
N SER A 26 -15.45 8.22 6.80
CA SER A 26 -16.72 8.94 6.89
C SER A 26 -17.46 8.67 8.19
N HIS A 27 -17.43 7.43 8.70
CA HIS A 27 -18.05 7.07 9.99
C HIS A 27 -17.30 7.62 11.20
N THR A 28 -15.97 7.61 11.16
CA THR A 28 -15.14 7.97 12.32
C THR A 28 -14.72 9.43 12.37
N GLY A 29 -14.77 10.13 11.23
CA GLY A 29 -14.20 11.46 11.07
C GLY A 29 -12.66 11.49 11.02
N LEU A 30 -12.00 10.32 11.12
CA LEU A 30 -10.54 10.23 11.05
C LEU A 30 -10.06 10.53 9.63
N HIS A 31 -9.11 11.44 9.52
CA HIS A 31 -8.55 11.84 8.23
C HIS A 31 -7.04 12.10 8.33
N CYS A 32 -6.35 12.02 7.19
CA CYS A 32 -4.93 12.30 7.12
C CYS A 32 -4.78 13.80 6.88
N GLN A 33 -3.86 14.43 7.61
CA GLN A 33 -3.59 15.85 7.42
C GLN A 33 -3.10 16.10 5.99
N PHE A 34 -3.69 17.09 5.32
CA PHE A 34 -3.26 17.51 4.00
C PHE A 34 -1.80 17.98 4.03
N GLY A 35 -0.99 17.55 3.06
CA GLY A 35 0.45 17.83 3.03
C GLY A 35 1.29 16.97 3.98
N CYS A 36 0.69 16.06 4.75
CA CYS A 36 1.45 15.13 5.59
C CYS A 36 2.00 13.97 4.76
N GLY A 37 3.29 13.66 4.96
CA GLY A 37 3.95 12.48 4.39
C GLY A 37 4.87 11.77 5.37
N LYS A 38 4.67 11.95 6.69
CA LYS A 38 5.57 11.34 7.70
C LYS A 38 5.68 9.82 7.55
N CYS A 39 4.61 9.14 7.13
CA CYS A 39 4.64 7.71 6.84
C CYS A 39 5.47 7.36 5.60
N CYS A 40 5.60 8.27 4.64
CA CYS A 40 6.38 8.07 3.42
C CYS A 40 7.90 8.15 3.66
N PHE A 41 8.33 8.83 4.73
CA PHE A 41 9.74 8.93 5.15
C PHE A 41 10.21 7.78 6.05
N LYS A 42 9.39 6.73 6.18
CA LYS A 42 9.77 5.55 6.95
C LYS A 42 10.75 4.69 6.12
N PRO A 43 11.99 4.44 6.58
CA PRO A 43 13.01 3.74 5.79
C PRO A 43 12.82 2.21 5.75
N ASP A 44 12.12 1.66 6.74
CA ASP A 44 11.87 0.24 6.96
C ASP A 44 10.47 -0.19 6.47
N ILE A 45 9.98 0.40 5.38
CA ILE A 45 8.75 -0.08 4.75
C ILE A 45 9.07 -1.34 3.95
N GLU A 46 8.36 -2.41 4.25
CA GLU A 46 8.42 -3.65 3.50
C GLU A 46 7.11 -3.90 2.75
N ALA A 47 7.21 -4.57 1.61
CA ALA A 47 6.09 -4.94 0.76
C ALA A 47 6.40 -6.21 -0.01
N SER A 48 5.35 -6.89 -0.45
CA SER A 48 5.46 -7.99 -1.41
C SER A 48 5.59 -7.48 -2.84
N VAL A 49 6.09 -8.35 -3.73
CA VAL A 49 6.22 -8.02 -5.17
C VAL A 49 4.84 -7.79 -5.79
N LEU A 50 3.86 -8.59 -5.37
CA LEU A 50 2.50 -8.55 -5.91
C LEU A 50 1.84 -7.17 -5.76
N GLU A 51 2.11 -6.47 -4.66
CA GLU A 51 1.58 -5.13 -4.37
C GLU A 51 1.94 -4.08 -5.42
N PHE A 52 3.07 -4.26 -6.11
CA PHE A 52 3.59 -3.32 -7.09
C PHE A 52 3.47 -3.80 -8.54
N LEU A 53 2.88 -4.97 -8.80
CA LEU A 53 2.62 -5.39 -10.19
C LEU A 53 1.78 -4.38 -10.98
N PRO A 54 0.71 -3.76 -10.43
CA PRO A 54 -0.02 -2.72 -11.16
C PRO A 54 0.85 -1.52 -11.53
N PHE A 55 1.78 -1.13 -10.65
CA PHE A 55 2.72 -0.04 -10.93
C PHE A 55 3.73 -0.43 -11.99
N ALA A 56 4.31 -1.62 -11.88
CA ALA A 56 5.28 -2.15 -12.84
C ALA A 56 4.68 -2.29 -14.25
N LEU A 57 3.44 -2.77 -14.36
CA LEU A 57 2.74 -2.88 -15.64
C LEU A 57 2.48 -1.49 -16.24
N TYR A 58 2.05 -0.53 -15.43
CA TYR A 58 1.90 0.86 -15.86
C TYR A 58 3.23 1.42 -16.40
N LEU A 59 4.34 1.25 -15.68
CA LEU A 59 5.65 1.71 -16.14
C LEU A 59 6.07 1.06 -17.46
N HIS A 60 5.78 -0.24 -17.65
CA HIS A 60 6.05 -0.93 -18.91
C HIS A 60 5.25 -0.34 -20.07
N GLN A 61 3.94 -0.15 -19.88
CA GLN A 61 3.04 0.43 -20.89
C GLN A 61 3.47 1.86 -21.27
N GLN A 62 3.94 2.64 -20.30
CA GLN A 62 4.46 3.99 -20.52
C GLN A 62 5.93 4.04 -20.98
N LYS A 63 6.57 2.89 -21.22
CA LYS A 63 7.99 2.76 -21.63
C LYS A 63 9.00 3.38 -20.65
N PHE A 64 8.63 3.49 -19.37
CA PHE A 64 9.47 3.99 -18.28
C PHE A 64 10.13 2.88 -17.42
N ALA A 65 9.76 1.61 -17.62
CA ALA A 65 10.22 0.49 -16.78
C ALA A 65 11.74 0.41 -16.62
N THR A 66 12.50 0.46 -17.72
CA THR A 66 13.98 0.39 -17.70
C THR A 66 14.60 1.57 -16.94
N GLN A 67 14.09 2.79 -17.19
CA GLN A 67 14.56 4.00 -16.50
C GLN A 67 14.35 3.90 -14.99
N TRP A 68 13.20 3.40 -14.55
CA TRP A 68 12.93 3.19 -13.13
C TRP A 68 13.80 2.10 -12.52
N LEU A 69 14.06 1.01 -13.25
CA LEU A 69 14.94 -0.05 -12.79
C LEU A 69 16.36 0.47 -12.56
N GLU A 70 16.91 1.27 -13.47
CA GLU A 70 18.23 1.90 -13.30
C GLU A 70 18.29 2.79 -12.06
N GLN A 71 17.25 3.58 -11.80
CA GLN A 71 17.17 4.43 -10.61
C GLN A 71 17.15 3.59 -9.33
N LEU A 72 16.37 2.49 -9.30
CA LEU A 72 16.29 1.59 -8.15
C LEU A 72 17.61 0.89 -7.86
N VAL A 73 18.38 0.54 -8.90
CA VAL A 73 19.72 -0.07 -8.75
C VAL A 73 20.73 0.93 -8.21
N LYS A 74 20.69 2.19 -8.64
CA LYS A 74 21.62 3.24 -8.21
C LYS A 74 21.26 3.83 -6.84
N LYS A 75 20.04 3.61 -6.35
CA LYS A 75 19.55 4.21 -5.11
C LYS A 75 20.09 3.47 -3.89
N ASN A 76 20.89 4.18 -3.08
CA ASN A 76 21.39 3.71 -1.79
C ASN A 76 20.53 4.16 -0.60
N ASP A 77 19.62 5.12 -0.83
CA ASP A 77 18.71 5.63 0.20
C ASP A 77 17.54 4.64 0.42
N PRO A 78 17.26 4.23 1.67
CA PRO A 78 16.19 3.27 1.97
C PRO A 78 14.78 3.81 1.72
N ASN A 79 14.59 5.14 1.66
CA ASN A 79 13.27 5.72 1.41
C ASN A 79 12.73 5.28 0.04
N CYS A 80 11.41 5.14 -0.08
CA CYS A 80 10.78 4.73 -1.33
C CYS A 80 11.14 5.66 -2.49
N LEU A 81 11.54 5.12 -3.65
CA LEU A 81 11.86 5.93 -4.85
C LEU A 81 10.67 6.78 -5.33
N ILE A 82 9.44 6.34 -5.04
CA ILE A 82 8.22 7.07 -5.42
C ILE A 82 8.02 8.33 -4.55
N LEU A 83 8.67 8.42 -3.38
CA LEU A 83 8.63 9.58 -2.49
C LEU A 83 9.04 10.85 -3.25
N ASN A 84 8.15 11.84 -3.24
CA ASN A 84 8.36 13.18 -3.74
C ASN A 84 8.02 14.20 -2.65
N PRO A 85 9.01 14.75 -1.93
CA PRO A 85 8.79 15.69 -0.84
C PRO A 85 8.10 17.00 -1.24
N THR A 86 8.10 17.36 -2.53
CA THR A 86 7.46 18.58 -3.03
C THR A 86 6.04 18.36 -3.53
N GLN A 87 5.55 17.12 -3.49
CA GLN A 87 4.19 16.78 -3.92
C GLN A 87 3.14 17.45 -3.04
N ALA A 88 2.22 18.19 -3.65
CA ALA A 88 1.01 18.65 -2.97
C ALA A 88 -0.02 17.52 -2.92
N GLY A 89 -0.67 17.31 -1.76
CA GLY A 89 -1.73 16.31 -1.60
C GLY A 89 -1.70 15.59 -0.25
N VAL A 90 -2.48 14.51 -0.18
CA VAL A 90 -2.43 13.55 0.95
C VAL A 90 -1.31 12.55 0.66
N GLY A 91 -0.27 12.54 1.50
CA GLY A 91 0.95 11.79 1.22
C GLY A 91 1.88 12.52 0.24
N LEU A 92 3.15 12.11 0.23
CA LEU A 92 4.20 12.72 -0.58
C LEU A 92 4.67 11.76 -1.67
N CYS A 93 3.75 11.15 -2.39
CA CYS A 93 4.04 10.10 -3.36
C CYS A 93 3.78 10.61 -4.79
N SER A 94 4.79 10.61 -5.66
CA SER A 94 4.64 11.02 -7.06
C SER A 94 3.71 10.10 -7.87
N GLN A 95 3.53 8.86 -7.42
CA GLN A 95 2.65 7.86 -8.03
C GLN A 95 1.61 7.35 -7.01
N TYR A 96 0.91 8.28 -6.33
CA TYR A 96 -0.01 7.94 -5.23
C TYR A 96 -1.09 6.91 -5.62
N LYS A 97 -1.58 6.95 -6.87
CA LYS A 97 -2.53 5.98 -7.42
C LYS A 97 -1.97 4.54 -7.44
N HIS A 98 -0.66 4.41 -7.57
CA HIS A 98 0.07 3.14 -7.69
C HIS A 98 0.78 2.73 -6.39
N ARG A 99 0.39 3.31 -5.24
CA ARG A 99 0.91 2.90 -3.93
C ARG A 99 0.56 1.43 -3.62
N GLY A 100 1.51 0.72 -3.02
CA GLY A 100 1.34 -0.68 -2.59
C GLY A 100 0.30 -0.84 -1.48
N LEU A 101 -0.07 -2.09 -1.17
CA LEU A 101 -1.09 -2.42 -0.18
C LEU A 101 -0.71 -1.90 1.21
N ILE A 102 0.54 -2.06 1.62
CA ILE A 102 1.03 -1.57 2.92
C ILE A 102 0.77 -0.07 3.10
N CYS A 103 0.97 0.72 2.05
CA CYS A 103 0.74 2.16 2.05
C CYS A 103 -0.75 2.54 2.04
N ARG A 104 -1.63 1.63 1.61
CA ARG A 104 -3.10 1.82 1.68
C ARG A 104 -3.65 1.47 3.05
N LEU A 105 -3.18 0.36 3.61
CA LEU A 105 -3.63 -0.14 4.91
C LEU A 105 -3.22 0.81 6.06
N PHE A 106 -2.02 1.39 5.99
CA PHE A 106 -1.53 2.24 7.07
C PHE A 106 -2.39 3.50 7.25
N GLY A 107 -2.95 3.69 8.45
CA GLY A 107 -3.79 4.84 8.81
C GLY A 107 -5.23 4.47 9.12
N TYR A 108 -5.78 3.47 8.41
CA TYR A 108 -7.23 3.17 8.38
C TYR A 108 -7.55 1.67 8.32
N SER A 109 -6.66 0.83 8.84
CA SER A 109 -6.88 -0.62 8.97
C SER A 109 -6.68 -1.06 10.42
N ALA A 110 -7.08 -2.28 10.72
CA ALA A 110 -6.87 -2.92 12.00
C ALA A 110 -5.88 -4.09 11.92
N ARG A 111 -5.21 -4.35 13.03
CA ARG A 111 -4.55 -5.64 13.29
C ARG A 111 -5.35 -6.42 14.33
N THR A 112 -5.39 -7.74 14.20
CA THR A 112 -5.96 -8.60 15.24
C THR A 112 -4.88 -8.91 16.26
N ASN A 113 -5.13 -8.59 17.53
CA ASN A 113 -4.20 -8.95 18.61
C ASN A 113 -4.38 -10.41 19.05
N LYS A 114 -3.52 -10.88 19.95
CA LYS A 114 -3.56 -12.27 20.47
C LYS A 114 -4.85 -12.65 21.22
N TYR A 115 -5.68 -11.68 21.56
CA TYR A 115 -6.98 -11.88 22.22
C TYR A 115 -8.16 -11.79 21.23
N GLY A 116 -7.89 -11.70 19.93
CA GLY A 116 -8.91 -11.61 18.89
C GLY A 116 -9.52 -10.22 18.71
N ARG A 117 -9.05 -9.19 19.44
CA ARG A 117 -9.55 -7.82 19.29
C ARG A 117 -8.89 -7.10 18.12
N LYS A 118 -9.68 -6.27 17.43
CA LYS A 118 -9.21 -5.42 16.32
C LYS A 118 -8.64 -4.12 16.88
N GLU A 119 -7.36 -3.85 16.66
CA GLU A 119 -6.69 -2.62 17.06
C GLU A 119 -6.42 -1.73 15.85
N LEU A 120 -6.89 -0.48 15.89
CA LEU A 120 -6.66 0.50 14.83
C LEU A 120 -5.15 0.78 14.64
N VAL A 121 -4.67 0.55 13.41
CA VAL A 121 -3.32 0.86 12.95
C VAL A 121 -3.34 2.22 12.30
N THR A 122 -2.90 3.24 13.05
CA THR A 122 -2.85 4.62 12.58
C THR A 122 -1.59 5.36 13.05
N CYS A 123 -1.33 6.54 12.49
CA CYS A 123 -0.13 7.30 12.76
C CYS A 123 -0.19 8.08 14.08
N ALA A 124 0.98 8.47 14.60
CA ALA A 124 1.06 9.24 15.84
C ALA A 124 0.32 10.58 15.76
N ILE A 125 0.32 11.24 14.60
CA ILE A 125 -0.37 12.51 14.37
C ILE A 125 -1.88 12.34 14.58
N ILE A 126 -2.50 11.32 13.99
CA ILE A 126 -3.93 11.05 14.17
C ILE A 126 -4.24 10.78 15.65
N LYS A 127 -3.37 10.04 16.36
CA LYS A 127 -3.55 9.76 17.79
C LYS A 127 -3.44 11.01 18.69
N SER A 128 -2.60 11.98 18.32
CA SER A 128 -2.36 13.17 19.15
C SER A 128 -3.24 14.37 18.79
N GLU A 129 -3.54 14.57 17.50
CA GLU A 129 -4.26 15.74 17.00
C GLU A 129 -5.76 15.44 16.80
N GLN A 130 -6.15 14.18 16.66
CA GLN A 130 -7.55 13.73 16.50
C GLN A 130 -7.96 12.76 17.63
N THR A 131 -7.46 12.99 18.86
CA THR A 131 -7.64 12.09 20.02
C THR A 131 -9.09 11.68 20.26
N ALA A 132 -10.02 12.64 20.25
CA ALA A 132 -11.44 12.36 20.48
C ALA A 132 -12.04 11.44 19.40
N ALA A 133 -11.72 11.69 18.13
CA ALA A 133 -12.18 10.83 17.03
C ALA A 133 -11.50 9.46 17.07
N TYR A 134 -10.22 9.39 17.46
CA TYR A 134 -9.47 8.15 17.59
C TYR A 134 -10.04 7.25 18.70
N GLU A 135 -10.31 7.81 19.88
CA GLU A 135 -10.91 7.07 21.01
C GLU A 135 -12.33 6.60 20.67
N ALA A 136 -13.14 7.47 20.05
CA ALA A 136 -14.48 7.11 19.59
C ALA A 136 -14.42 5.97 18.54
N ALA A 137 -13.50 6.04 17.58
CA ALA A 137 -13.30 4.99 16.59
C ALA A 137 -12.89 3.67 17.25
N ALA A 138 -11.98 3.70 18.24
CA ALA A 138 -11.57 2.50 18.96
C ALA A 138 -12.75 1.83 19.69
N THR A 139 -13.59 2.61 20.38
CA THR A 139 -14.81 2.08 21.02
C THR A 139 -15.79 1.51 20.00
N GLN A 140 -15.98 2.18 18.86
CA GLN A 140 -16.87 1.68 17.80
C GLN A 140 -16.35 0.39 17.17
N ILE A 141 -15.04 0.26 16.96
CA ILE A 141 -14.40 -0.97 16.46
C ILE A 141 -14.63 -2.12 17.44
N ASP A 142 -14.46 -1.89 18.75
CA ASP A 142 -14.75 -2.88 19.79
C ASP A 142 -16.25 -3.26 19.82
N ALA A 143 -17.14 -2.33 19.47
CA ALA A 143 -18.57 -2.56 19.32
C ALA A 143 -18.98 -3.20 17.97
N GLY A 144 -18.02 -3.50 17.08
CA GLY A 144 -18.27 -4.23 15.83
C GLY A 144 -18.31 -3.38 14.57
N LEU A 145 -17.89 -2.11 14.60
CA LEU A 145 -17.71 -1.29 13.40
C LEU A 145 -16.81 -2.02 12.39
N ASP A 146 -17.22 -2.06 11.10
CA ASP A 146 -16.38 -2.65 10.07
C ASP A 146 -15.12 -1.80 9.84
N ILE A 147 -14.00 -2.50 9.71
CA ILE A 147 -12.70 -1.91 9.41
C ILE A 147 -11.88 -2.96 8.64
N PRO A 148 -11.14 -2.55 7.58
CA PRO A 148 -10.22 -3.46 6.90
C PRO A 148 -9.21 -4.05 7.89
N VAL A 149 -9.10 -5.38 7.94
CA VAL A 149 -8.11 -6.05 8.80
C VAL A 149 -6.92 -6.47 7.95
N MET A 150 -5.71 -6.05 8.34
CA MET A 150 -4.51 -6.21 7.52
C MET A 150 -4.28 -7.64 7.04
N ASN A 151 -4.34 -8.63 7.95
CA ASN A 151 -4.12 -10.04 7.59
C ASN A 151 -5.16 -10.56 6.59
N GLN A 152 -6.42 -10.13 6.68
CA GLN A 152 -7.47 -10.52 5.74
C GLN A 152 -7.19 -9.98 4.34
N VAL A 153 -6.75 -8.73 4.22
CA VAL A 153 -6.44 -8.16 2.91
C VAL A 153 -5.16 -8.76 2.33
N TYR A 154 -4.15 -9.06 3.15
CA TYR A 154 -2.98 -9.82 2.67
C TYR A 154 -3.36 -11.23 2.20
N MET A 155 -4.28 -11.92 2.88
CA MET A 155 -4.77 -13.23 2.40
C MET A 155 -5.45 -13.15 1.03
N GLN A 156 -6.13 -12.04 0.71
CA GLN A 156 -6.67 -11.82 -0.64
C GLN A 156 -5.55 -11.75 -1.69
N LEU A 157 -4.42 -11.09 -1.39
CA LEU A 157 -3.25 -11.08 -2.26
C LEU A 157 -2.64 -12.47 -2.43
N HIS A 158 -2.50 -13.24 -1.34
CA HIS A 158 -2.02 -14.62 -1.42
C HIS A 158 -2.91 -15.52 -2.30
N ALA A 159 -4.21 -15.26 -2.34
CA ALA A 159 -5.14 -15.97 -3.21
C ALA A 159 -4.96 -15.65 -4.70
N ILE A 160 -4.42 -14.47 -5.04
CA ILE A 160 -4.11 -14.09 -6.43
C ILE A 160 -2.83 -14.77 -6.90
N ASP A 161 -1.75 -14.63 -6.11
CA ASP A 161 -0.47 -15.27 -6.37
C ASP A 161 0.31 -15.47 -5.08
N PHE A 162 0.41 -16.72 -4.62
CA PHE A 162 1.09 -17.06 -3.38
C PHE A 162 2.59 -16.71 -3.43
N GLU A 163 3.27 -16.99 -4.53
CA GLU A 163 4.72 -16.82 -4.67
C GLU A 163 5.11 -15.34 -4.65
N LEU A 164 4.36 -14.48 -5.34
CA LEU A 164 4.63 -13.05 -5.41
C LEU A 164 4.13 -12.30 -4.16
N ALA A 165 3.21 -12.88 -3.38
CA ALA A 165 2.68 -12.30 -2.15
C ALA A 165 3.42 -12.75 -0.88
N GLN A 166 4.07 -13.92 -0.87
CA GLN A 166 4.59 -14.50 0.37
C GLN A 166 5.79 -13.79 0.98
N LYS A 167 6.65 -13.22 0.13
CA LYS A 167 7.92 -12.66 0.58
C LYS A 167 7.85 -11.15 0.59
N PHE A 168 8.18 -10.59 1.75
CA PHE A 168 8.34 -9.16 1.96
C PHE A 168 9.78 -8.75 1.72
N TYR A 169 9.94 -7.60 1.07
CA TYR A 169 11.21 -6.99 0.76
C TYR A 169 11.15 -5.52 1.16
N PRO A 170 12.30 -4.87 1.42
CA PRO A 170 12.37 -3.41 1.45
C PRO A 170 11.67 -2.82 0.22
N ILE A 171 10.86 -1.78 0.40
CA ILE A 171 9.92 -1.29 -0.62
C ILE A 171 10.53 -1.08 -2.01
N ASN A 172 11.77 -0.55 -2.07
CA ASN A 172 12.48 -0.35 -3.34
C ASN A 172 12.84 -1.68 -4.03
N GLN A 173 13.19 -2.72 -3.26
CA GLN A 173 13.44 -4.07 -3.79
C GLN A 173 12.13 -4.71 -4.27
N ALA A 174 11.02 -4.53 -3.54
CA ALA A 174 9.71 -5.01 -3.97
C ALA A 174 9.29 -4.39 -5.32
N ILE A 175 9.43 -3.06 -5.47
CA ILE A 175 9.16 -2.35 -6.73
C ILE A 175 10.08 -2.86 -7.83
N ARG A 176 11.38 -3.02 -7.56
CA ARG A 176 12.35 -3.53 -8.52
C ARG A 176 11.95 -4.92 -9.04
N HIS A 177 11.66 -5.85 -8.13
CA HIS A 177 11.25 -7.20 -8.50
C HIS A 177 9.93 -7.23 -9.27
N ALA A 178 9.00 -6.32 -8.97
CA ALA A 178 7.77 -6.19 -9.74
C ALA A 178 8.05 -5.74 -11.19
N ILE A 179 8.94 -4.76 -11.38
CA ILE A 179 9.37 -4.30 -12.71
C ILE A 179 10.07 -5.43 -13.47
N GLU A 180 11.01 -6.13 -12.84
CA GLU A 180 11.71 -7.28 -13.42
C GLU A 180 10.71 -8.38 -13.85
N THR A 181 9.71 -8.67 -13.01
CA THR A 181 8.65 -9.66 -13.30
C THR A 181 7.85 -9.27 -14.55
N VAL A 182 7.46 -8.00 -14.67
CA VAL A 182 6.73 -7.50 -15.84
C VAL A 182 7.59 -7.55 -17.10
N LEU A 183 8.84 -7.06 -17.03
CA LEU A 183 9.76 -7.08 -18.18
C LEU A 183 10.02 -8.51 -18.65
N GLN A 184 10.26 -9.45 -17.74
CA GLN A 184 10.47 -10.86 -18.08
C GLN A 184 9.24 -11.48 -18.74
N TYR A 185 8.04 -11.13 -18.30
CA TYR A 185 6.80 -11.62 -18.91
C TYR A 185 6.67 -11.15 -20.37
N TYR A 186 7.00 -9.89 -20.66
CA TYR A 186 6.87 -9.29 -21.99
C TYR A 186 8.09 -9.48 -22.91
N ALA A 187 9.24 -9.91 -22.39
CA ALA A 187 10.48 -10.08 -23.18
C ALA A 187 10.33 -10.98 -24.43
N TYR A 188 9.33 -11.85 -24.48
CA TYR A 188 9.03 -12.75 -25.60
C TYR A 188 7.58 -12.63 -26.09
N ARG A 189 6.88 -11.55 -25.73
CA ARG A 189 5.44 -11.35 -26.01
C ARG A 189 5.12 -9.98 -26.62
N ASP A 190 6.15 -9.22 -26.95
CA ASP A 190 6.06 -7.95 -27.69
C ASP A 190 6.11 -8.20 -29.21
#